data_AF-A0A1B0BL77-F1
#
_entry.id   AF-A0A1B0BL77-F1
#
_cell.length_a   1.000
_cell.length_b   1.000
_cell.length_c   1.000
_cell.angle_alpha   90.00
_cell.angle_beta   90.00
_cell.angle_gamma   90.00
#
_symmetry.space_group_name_H-M   'P 1'
#
loop_
_entity.id
_entity.type
_entity.pdbx_description
1 polymer ?
#
loop_
_entity_poly.entity_id
_entity_poly.type
_entity_poly.pdbx_seq_one_letter_code
_entity_poly.pdbx_strand_id
1 'polypeptide(L)'
;MNCINEASQIYPLSHQIMYMRGQVCASMEQWHEAKQYFLNATAANPNHTDALRALGETHNMLGEYRLAEKLLKDAAKLDPNCPRIWFSLGKVLETLGEYTASANCMATALLLEPTCPTLPFTSIALTFD
;
A
#
# COMPACT_ATOMS: atom_id res chain seq x y z
N MET A 1 12.26 -0.20 16.57
CA MET A 1 11.94 1.24 16.73
C MET A 1 13.16 2.16 16.58
N ASN A 2 14.35 1.81 17.09
CA ASN A 2 15.53 2.69 17.07
C ASN A 2 15.92 3.21 15.68
N CYS A 3 15.97 2.35 14.65
CA CYS A 3 16.37 2.77 13.29
C CYS A 3 15.39 3.79 12.66
N ILE A 4 14.09 3.68 12.92
CA ILE A 4 13.08 4.61 12.40
C ILE A 4 13.17 5.96 13.13
N ASN A 5 13.49 5.93 14.42
CA ASN A 5 13.67 7.15 15.21
C ASN A 5 14.93 7.92 14.78
N GLU A 6 16.04 7.22 14.54
CA GLU A 6 17.26 7.83 13.99
C GLU A 6 17.02 8.39 12.58
N ALA A 7 16.38 7.63 11.69
CA ALA A 7 16.05 8.11 10.35
C ALA A 7 15.13 9.34 10.38
N SER A 8 14.18 9.40 11.33
CA SER A 8 13.29 10.54 11.53
C SER A 8 13.99 11.79 12.01
N GLN A 9 15.16 11.70 12.67
CA GLN A 9 15.95 12.88 13.04
C GLN A 9 16.60 13.52 11.82
N ILE A 10 16.91 12.72 10.78
CA ILE A 10 17.55 13.18 9.56
C ILE A 10 16.50 13.69 8.56
N TYR A 11 15.40 12.96 8.38
CA TYR A 11 14.34 13.29 7.42
C TYR A 11 12.92 13.17 8.02
N PRO A 12 12.49 14.10 8.89
CA PRO A 12 11.23 13.98 9.63
C PRO A 12 9.97 14.03 8.75
N LEU A 13 10.06 14.61 7.56
CA LEU A 13 8.96 14.77 6.60
C LEU A 13 8.97 13.72 5.46
N SER A 14 9.84 12.71 5.53
CA SER A 14 9.90 11.69 4.49
C SER A 14 8.65 10.80 4.53
N HIS A 15 7.96 10.70 3.39
CA HIS A 15 6.84 9.78 3.21
C HIS A 15 7.24 8.32 3.54
N GLN A 16 8.51 7.94 3.33
CA GLN A 16 9.01 6.60 3.60
C GLN A 16 9.07 6.32 5.10
N ILE A 17 9.50 7.31 5.89
CA ILE A 17 9.57 7.18 7.35
C ILE A 17 8.17 7.14 7.94
N MET A 18 7.26 7.99 7.44
CA MET A 18 5.84 7.95 7.83
C MET A 18 5.21 6.59 7.51
N TYR A 19 5.46 6.06 6.31
CA TYR A 19 5.03 4.72 5.91
C TYR A 19 5.57 3.63 6.85
N MET A 20 6.88 3.63 7.15
CA MET A 20 7.48 2.64 8.06
C MET A 20 6.93 2.74 9.48
N ARG A 21 6.64 3.94 9.99
CA ARG A 21 5.95 4.10 11.28
C ARG A 21 4.55 3.51 11.26
N GLY A 22 3.79 3.78 10.19
CA GLY A 22 2.48 3.18 9.98
C GLY A 22 2.51 1.66 9.96
N GLN A 23 3.51 1.06 9.31
CA GLN A 23 3.70 -0.40 9.31
C GLN A 23 3.98 -0.96 10.70
N VAL A 24 4.79 -0.27 11.51
CA VAL A 24 5.04 -0.68 12.91
C VAL A 24 3.76 -0.61 13.73
N CYS A 25 2.99 0.47 13.64
CA CYS A 25 1.69 0.57 14.32
C CYS A 25 0.71 -0.52 13.86
N ALA A 26 0.65 -0.81 12.56
CA ALA A 26 -0.19 -1.87 12.01
C ALA A 26 0.21 -3.26 12.54
N SER A 27 1.52 -3.54 12.69
CA SER A 27 2.00 -4.78 13.29
C SER A 27 1.68 -4.92 14.78
N MET A 28 1.39 -3.80 15.44
CA MET A 28 0.91 -3.74 16.83
C MET A 28 -0.62 -3.69 16.90
N GLU A 29 -1.33 -3.88 15.79
CA GLU A 29 -2.79 -3.80 15.66
C GLU A 29 -3.37 -2.42 16.07
N GLN A 30 -2.54 -1.38 16.08
CA GLN A 30 -2.95 0.00 16.37
C GLN A 30 -3.48 0.66 15.09
N TRP A 31 -4.60 0.16 14.58
CA TRP A 31 -5.14 0.53 13.27
C TRP A 31 -5.44 2.03 13.11
N HIS A 32 -5.93 2.69 14.16
CA HIS A 32 -6.18 4.13 14.13
C HIS A 32 -4.91 4.96 14.01
N GLU A 33 -3.83 4.57 14.70
CA GLU A 33 -2.55 5.26 14.63
C GLU A 33 -1.85 4.98 13.30
N ALA A 34 -1.89 3.72 12.83
CA ALA A 34 -1.40 3.34 11.52
C ALA A 34 -2.06 4.15 10.39
N LYS A 35 -3.39 4.35 10.47
CA LYS A 35 -4.15 5.19 9.53
C LYS A 35 -3.60 6.62 9.47
N GLN A 36 -3.31 7.24 10.60
CA GLN A 36 -2.75 8.60 10.63
C GLN A 36 -1.38 8.67 9.95
N TYR A 37 -0.49 7.71 10.23
CA TYR A 37 0.82 7.66 9.59
C TYR A 37 0.74 7.41 8.08
N PHE A 38 -0.14 6.53 7.62
CA PHE A 38 -0.34 6.29 6.19
C PHE A 38 -1.01 7.47 5.47
N LEU A 39 -1.94 8.16 6.12
CA LEU A 39 -2.51 9.42 5.60
C LEU A 39 -1.42 10.48 5.42
N ASN A 40 -0.54 10.65 6.42
CA ASN A 40 0.57 11.59 6.31
C ASN A 40 1.55 11.19 5.20
N ALA A 41 1.83 9.89 5.03
CA ALA A 41 2.69 9.39 3.97
C ALA A 41 2.11 9.67 2.56
N THR A 42 0.81 9.44 2.37
CA THR A 42 0.11 9.71 1.11
C THR A 42 -0.09 11.20 0.84
N ALA A 43 -0.25 12.03 1.88
CA ALA A 43 -0.26 13.48 1.74
C ALA A 43 1.12 14.04 1.34
N ALA A 44 2.20 13.48 1.90
CA ALA A 44 3.57 13.85 1.55
C ALA A 44 3.95 13.38 0.14
N ASN A 45 3.47 12.22 -0.30
CA ASN A 45 3.65 11.72 -1.66
C ASN A 45 2.40 10.96 -2.15
N PRO A 46 1.54 11.60 -2.97
CA PRO A 46 0.33 10.97 -3.50
C PRO A 46 0.60 9.75 -4.41
N ASN A 47 1.81 9.66 -4.98
CA ASN A 47 2.20 8.55 -5.87
C ASN A 47 2.87 7.39 -5.10
N HIS A 48 2.92 7.43 -3.77
CA HIS A 48 3.45 6.33 -2.97
C HIS A 48 2.43 5.18 -2.91
N THR A 49 2.52 4.30 -3.90
CA THR A 49 1.62 3.16 -4.12
C THR A 49 1.52 2.23 -2.91
N ASP A 50 2.64 1.90 -2.27
CA ASP A 50 2.68 1.07 -1.07
C ASP A 50 1.96 1.70 0.14
N ALA A 51 2.10 3.00 0.34
CA ALA A 51 1.40 3.73 1.40
C ALA A 51 -0.09 3.83 1.11
N LEU A 52 -0.47 4.02 -0.16
CA LEU A 52 -1.88 4.05 -0.57
C LEU A 52 -2.55 2.67 -0.40
N ARG A 53 -1.85 1.60 -0.75
CA ARG A 53 -2.27 0.21 -0.51
C ARG A 53 -2.44 -0.07 0.99
N ALA A 54 -1.44 0.26 1.79
CA ALA A 54 -1.49 0.06 3.24
C ALA A 54 -2.60 0.88 3.93
N LEU A 55 -2.86 2.09 3.43
CA LEU A 55 -4.00 2.90 3.87
C LEU A 55 -5.32 2.19 3.55
N GLY A 56 -5.49 1.68 2.33
CA GLY A 56 -6.67 0.88 1.94
C GLY A 56 -6.86 -0.36 2.81
N GLU A 57 -5.81 -1.13 3.06
CA GLU A 57 -5.84 -2.28 3.97
C GLU A 57 -6.23 -1.87 5.40
N THR A 58 -5.71 -0.75 5.90
CA THR A 58 -6.06 -0.22 7.22
C THR A 58 -7.52 0.18 7.30
N HIS A 59 -8.07 0.82 6.26
CA HIS A 59 -9.50 1.12 6.17
C HIS A 59 -10.36 -0.14 6.18
N ASN A 60 -9.92 -1.22 5.52
CA ASN A 60 -10.59 -2.51 5.58
C ASN A 60 -10.61 -3.09 7.01
N MET A 61 -9.50 -3.01 7.74
CA MET A 61 -9.43 -3.46 9.15
C MET A 61 -10.32 -2.63 10.08
N LEU A 62 -10.53 -1.35 9.75
CA LEU A 62 -11.43 -0.45 10.49
C LEU A 62 -12.91 -0.57 10.06
N GLY A 63 -13.25 -1.45 9.11
CA GLY A 63 -14.62 -1.65 8.61
C GLY A 63 -15.08 -0.60 7.57
N GLU A 64 -14.19 0.27 7.11
CA GLU A 64 -14.47 1.33 6.14
C GLU A 64 -14.32 0.81 4.68
N TYR A 65 -15.04 -0.27 4.34
CA TYR A 65 -14.80 -1.07 3.14
C TYR A 65 -14.88 -0.31 1.80
N ARG A 66 -15.88 0.57 1.63
CA ARG A 66 -16.01 1.36 0.38
C ARG A 66 -14.85 2.34 0.16
N LEU A 67 -14.31 2.87 1.25
CA LEU A 67 -13.15 3.76 1.17
C LEU A 67 -11.89 2.96 0.86
N ALA A 68 -11.74 1.78 1.49
CA ALA A 68 -10.66 0.84 1.17
C ALA A 68 -10.66 0.45 -0.31
N GLU A 69 -11.84 0.12 -0.87
CA GLU A 69 -12.01 -0.22 -2.28
C GLU A 69 -11.56 0.93 -3.19
N LYS A 70 -12.01 2.16 -2.92
CA LYS A 70 -11.63 3.33 -3.71
C LYS A 70 -10.11 3.55 -3.70
N LEU A 71 -9.48 3.51 -2.52
CA LEU A 71 -8.04 3.73 -2.37
C LEU A 71 -7.23 2.66 -3.10
N LEU A 72 -7.65 1.40 -3.03
CA LEU A 72 -6.99 0.29 -3.70
C LEU A 72 -7.17 0.35 -5.23
N LYS A 73 -8.32 0.81 -5.73
CA LYS A 73 -8.51 1.09 -7.16
C LYS A 73 -7.61 2.23 -7.64
N ASP A 74 -7.44 3.27 -6.84
CA ASP A 74 -6.53 4.37 -7.19
C ASP A 74 -5.06 3.91 -7.15
N ALA A 75 -4.69 3.06 -6.18
CA ALA A 75 -3.37 2.41 -6.15
C ALA A 75 -3.13 1.52 -7.38
N ALA A 76 -4.13 0.77 -7.84
CA ALA A 76 -4.03 -0.09 -9.02
C ALA A 76 -3.90 0.73 -10.32
N LYS A 77 -4.42 1.96 -10.37
CA LYS A 77 -4.19 2.88 -11.51
C LYS A 77 -2.75 3.41 -11.53
N LEU A 78 -2.17 3.64 -10.35
CA LEU A 78 -0.80 4.14 -10.21
C LEU A 78 0.24 3.05 -10.52
N ASP A 79 0.00 1.83 -10.04
CA ASP A 79 0.85 0.67 -10.30
C ASP A 79 0.01 -0.57 -10.65
N PRO A 80 -0.36 -0.72 -11.94
CA PRO A 80 -1.20 -1.83 -12.39
C PRO A 80 -0.47 -3.17 -12.36
N ASN A 81 0.86 -3.18 -12.24
CA ASN A 81 1.67 -4.40 -12.28
C ASN A 81 2.00 -4.94 -10.89
N CYS A 82 1.53 -4.29 -9.83
CA CYS A 82 1.77 -4.74 -8.46
C CYS A 82 0.74 -5.79 -8.02
N PRO A 83 1.14 -7.08 -7.87
CA PRO A 83 0.20 -8.15 -7.48
C PRO A 83 -0.41 -7.92 -6.09
N ARG A 84 0.35 -7.28 -5.17
CA ARG A 84 -0.13 -7.01 -3.81
C ARG A 84 -1.35 -6.09 -3.79
N ILE A 85 -1.43 -5.12 -4.70
CA ILE A 85 -2.57 -4.20 -4.76
C ILE A 85 -3.83 -4.94 -5.20
N TRP A 86 -3.73 -5.76 -6.25
CA TRP A 86 -4.84 -6.58 -6.75
C TRP A 86 -5.32 -7.60 -5.72
N PHE A 87 -4.40 -8.21 -4.99
CA PHE A 87 -4.73 -9.12 -3.89
C PHE A 87 -5.51 -8.39 -2.78
N SER A 88 -5.02 -7.23 -2.33
CA SER A 88 -5.70 -6.45 -1.30
C SER A 88 -7.06 -5.94 -1.77
N LEU A 89 -7.21 -5.54 -3.03
CA LEU A 89 -8.51 -5.18 -3.62
C LEU A 89 -9.46 -6.38 -3.64
N GLY A 90 -8.98 -7.56 -4.04
CA GLY A 90 -9.76 -8.80 -4.03
C GLY A 90 -10.31 -9.13 -2.65
N LYS A 91 -9.49 -8.97 -1.59
CA LYS A 91 -9.93 -9.16 -0.20
C LYS A 91 -11.03 -8.19 0.22
N VAL A 92 -10.93 -6.91 -0.17
CA VAL A 92 -11.96 -5.92 0.15
C VAL A 92 -13.26 -6.19 -0.63
N LEU A 93 -13.17 -6.65 -1.87
CA LEU A 93 -14.34 -7.02 -2.66
C LEU A 93 -15.03 -8.26 -2.09
N GLU A 94 -14.26 -9.21 -1.55
CA GLU A 94 -14.80 -10.38 -0.85
C GLU A 94 -15.56 -9.96 0.42
N THR A 95 -15.03 -9.02 1.22
CA THR A 95 -15.74 -8.51 2.42
C THR A 95 -17.00 -7.72 2.07
N LEU A 96 -17.05 -7.11 0.88
CA LEU A 96 -18.24 -6.44 0.33
C LEU A 96 -19.26 -7.40 -0.29
N GLY A 97 -18.92 -8.69 -0.46
CA GLY A 97 -19.78 -9.70 -1.10
C GLY A 97 -19.72 -9.71 -2.64
N GLU A 98 -18.79 -8.99 -3.24
CA GLU A 98 -18.59 -8.92 -4.70
C GLU A 98 -17.63 -10.04 -5.17
N TYR A 99 -18.07 -11.29 -5.03
CA TYR A 99 -17.21 -12.47 -5.27
C TYR A 99 -16.67 -12.58 -6.71
N THR A 100 -17.45 -12.16 -7.72
CA THR A 100 -17.02 -12.22 -9.13
C THR A 100 -15.89 -11.24 -9.42
N ALA A 101 -16.01 -10.00 -8.92
CA ALA A 101 -14.98 -8.98 -9.04
C ALA A 101 -13.74 -9.34 -8.22
N SER A 102 -13.92 -9.92 -7.03
CA SER A 102 -12.84 -10.45 -6.20
C SER A 102 -12.03 -11.54 -6.92
N ALA A 103 -12.71 -12.53 -7.51
CA ALA A 103 -12.08 -13.62 -8.25
C ALA A 103 -11.24 -13.10 -9.43
N ASN A 104 -11.75 -12.10 -10.15
CA ASN A 104 -10.99 -11.46 -11.23
C ASN A 104 -9.73 -10.76 -10.70
N CYS A 105 -9.83 -10.04 -9.58
CA CYS A 105 -8.67 -9.37 -8.96
C CYS A 105 -7.63 -10.38 -8.44
N MET A 106 -8.06 -11.51 -7.89
CA MET A 106 -7.16 -12.57 -7.46
C MET A 106 -6.47 -13.24 -8.66
N ALA A 107 -7.20 -13.45 -9.76
CA ALA A 107 -6.63 -13.98 -11.00
C ALA A 107 -5.58 -13.03 -11.60
N THR A 108 -5.83 -11.72 -11.61
CA THR A 108 -4.83 -10.74 -12.05
C THR A 108 -3.60 -10.70 -11.14
N ALA A 109 -3.79 -10.79 -9.81
CA ALA A 109 -2.67 -10.87 -8.87
C ALA A 109 -1.77 -12.08 -9.15
N LEU A 110 -2.37 -13.26 -9.36
CA LEU A 110 -1.65 -14.51 -9.64
C LEU A 110 -0.88 -14.45 -10.97
N LEU A 111 -1.45 -13.82 -12.00
CA LEU A 111 -0.77 -13.63 -13.29
C LEU A 111 0.44 -12.71 -13.19
N LEU A 112 0.41 -11.74 -12.27
CA LEU A 112 1.46 -10.73 -12.10
C LEU A 112 2.60 -11.19 -11.17
N GLU A 113 2.33 -12.06 -10.19
CA GLU A 113 3.36 -12.61 -9.29
C GLU A 113 4.64 -13.12 -9.98
N PRO A 114 4.57 -14.01 -11.00
CA PRO A 114 5.78 -14.53 -11.64
C PRO A 114 6.59 -13.46 -12.39
N THR A 115 5.97 -12.32 -12.69
CA THR A 115 6.61 -11.20 -13.40
C THR A 115 7.02 -10.06 -12.46
N CYS A 116 6.68 -10.13 -11.17
CA CYS A 116 6.99 -9.09 -10.20
C CYS A 116 8.46 -9.23 -9.74
N PRO A 117 9.36 -8.30 -10.11
CA PRO A 117 10.74 -8.35 -9.67
C PRO A 117 10.84 -8.09 -8.15
N THR A 118 11.90 -8.58 -7.51
CA THR A 118 12.16 -8.36 -6.09
C THR A 118 12.38 -6.88 -5.76
N LEU A 119 12.94 -6.13 -6.70
CA LEU A 119 13.05 -4.67 -6.68
C LEU A 119 12.43 -4.12 -7.97
N PRO A 120 11.73 -2.99 -7.91
CA PRO A 120 11.13 -2.40 -9.09
C PRO A 120 12.22 -2.04 -10.09
N PHE A 121 11.97 -2.23 -11.39
CA PHE A 121 12.96 -1.93 -12.44
C PHE A 121 13.44 -0.47 -12.44
N THR A 122 12.66 0.44 -11.84
CA THR A 122 13.00 1.85 -11.60
C THR A 122 14.16 2.05 -10.63
N SER A 123 14.57 1.02 -9.88
CA SER A 123 15.75 1.09 -8.99
C SER A 123 17.08 1.05 -9.77
N ILE A 124 17.06 0.64 -11.03
CA ILE A 124 18.23 0.69 -11.91
C ILE A 124 18.33 2.12 -12.45
N ALA A 125 19.43 2.81 -12.13
CA ALA A 125 19.67 4.15 -12.66
C ALA A 125 19.85 4.05 -14.19
N LEU A 126 18.95 4.69 -14.94
CA LEU A 126 19.09 4.86 -16.38
C LEU A 126 20.15 5.93 -16.63
N THR A 127 21.41 5.54 -16.72
CA THR A 127 22.46 6.39 -17.28
C THR A 127 22.38 6.31 -18.80
N PHE A 128 22.03 7.41 -19.45
CA PHE A 128 22.19 7.53 -20.90
C PHE A 128 23.68 7.72 -21.19
N ASP A 129 24.25 6.86 -22.05
CA ASP A 129 25.58 7.07 -22.63
C ASP A 129 25.58 8.21 -23.67
#